data_AF-A0A6N2YNZ5-F1
#
_entry.id   AF-A0A6N2YNZ5-F1
#
_cell.length_a   1.000
_cell.length_b   1.000
_cell.length_c   1.000
_cell.angle_alpha   90.00
_cell.angle_beta   90.00
_cell.angle_gamma   90.00
#
_symmetry.space_group_name_H-M   'P 1'
#
loop_
_entity.id
_entity.type
_entity.pdbx_description
1 polymer ?
#
loop_
_entity_poly.entity_id
_entity_poly.type
_entity_poly.pdbx_seq_one_letter_code
_entity_poly.pdbx_strand_id
1 'polypeptide(L)'
;MSRNTIYVNNKAVALTPEDMRQIKCKALNLLLVEKRMNHGWSKEEATTLRRDYITKWGSIYWRRDFPDVTLYVPLNEMQKIKIERYQINKKYQEGKSFEEIIGDDFEYYLEEHKPTFNIEEAEKKKKLAEQAEARRRKERPWLYDGTPQVHLRGKYTQYLMDTSIYPKAVR
;
A
#
# COMPACT_ATOMS: atom_id res chain seq x y z
N MET A 1 23.63 -12.18 25.62
CA MET A 1 23.23 -10.79 25.33
C MET A 1 21.93 -10.52 26.05
N SER A 2 21.85 -9.48 26.88
CA SER A 2 20.59 -9.13 27.55
C SER A 2 19.56 -8.74 26.47
N ARG A 3 18.33 -9.28 26.55
CA ARG A 3 17.26 -9.05 25.55
C ARG A 3 16.81 -7.58 25.42
N ASN A 4 17.36 -6.68 26.24
CA ASN A 4 16.91 -5.30 26.41
C ASN A 4 18.02 -4.27 26.12
N THR A 5 19.13 -4.66 25.50
CA THR A 5 20.23 -3.74 25.18
C THR A 5 20.27 -3.45 23.69
N ILE A 6 20.37 -2.18 23.33
CA ILE A 6 20.54 -1.69 21.96
C ILE A 6 21.85 -0.91 21.84
N TYR A 7 22.38 -0.76 20.63
CA TYR A 7 23.64 -0.04 20.41
C TYR A 7 23.41 1.29 19.69
N VAL A 8 23.61 2.39 20.41
CA VAL A 8 23.45 3.74 19.86
C VAL A 8 24.82 4.39 19.74
N ASN A 9 25.25 4.73 18.52
CA ASN A 9 26.58 5.30 18.23
C ASN A 9 27.72 4.49 18.89
N ASN A 10 27.69 3.16 18.73
CA ASN A 10 28.62 2.20 19.35
C ASN A 10 28.61 2.15 20.89
N LYS A 11 27.62 2.76 21.56
CA LYS A 11 27.43 2.67 23.01
C LYS A 11 26.24 1.76 23.33
N ALA A 12 26.45 0.83 24.24
CA ALA A 12 25.38 -0.03 24.74
C ALA A 12 24.43 0.78 25.63
N VAL A 13 23.15 0.83 25.25
CA VAL A 13 22.08 1.49 26.01
C VAL A 13 21.08 0.43 26.46
N ALA A 14 20.85 0.35 27.77
CA ALA A 14 19.84 -0.54 28.34
C ALA A 14 18.46 0.12 28.31
N LEU A 15 17.49 -0.57 27.72
CA LEU A 15 16.08 -0.18 27.72
C LEU A 15 15.44 -0.55 29.05
N THR A 16 14.61 0.35 29.58
CA THR A 16 13.86 0.11 30.82
C THR A 16 12.70 -0.86 30.54
N PRO A 17 12.12 -1.49 31.58
CA PRO A 17 10.94 -2.32 31.41
C PRO A 17 9.75 -1.59 30.76
N GLU A 18 9.59 -0.29 31.01
CA GLU A 18 8.52 0.53 30.42
C GLU A 18 8.76 0.76 28.92
N ASP A 19 10.01 1.02 28.51
CA ASP A 19 10.37 1.10 27.08
C ASP A 19 10.03 -0.19 26.35
N MET A 20 10.39 -1.32 26.95
CA MET A 20 10.09 -2.64 26.40
C MET A 20 8.59 -2.91 26.32
N ARG A 21 7.80 -2.37 27.25
CA ARG A 21 6.34 -2.43 27.22
C ARG A 21 5.79 -1.62 26.04
N GLN A 22 6.23 -0.38 25.86
CA GLN A 22 5.82 0.47 24.73
C GLN A 22 6.15 -0.16 23.38
N ILE A 23 7.38 -0.69 23.24
CA ILE A 23 7.84 -1.39 22.03
C ILE A 23 6.91 -2.57 21.70
N LYS A 24 6.57 -3.40 22.70
CA LYS A 24 5.66 -4.54 22.52
C LYS A 24 4.25 -4.10 22.16
N CYS A 25 3.67 -3.15 22.90
CA CYS A 25 2.32 -2.65 22.65
C CYS A 25 2.16 -2.04 21.26
N LYS A 26 3.22 -1.44 20.71
CA LYS A 26 3.21 -0.80 19.39
C LYS A 26 3.78 -1.68 18.27
N ALA A 27 4.08 -2.95 18.58
CA ALA A 27 4.67 -3.93 17.68
C ALA A 27 5.93 -3.38 16.95
N LEU A 28 6.76 -2.61 17.67
CA LEU A 28 8.00 -2.07 17.16
C LEU A 28 9.12 -3.12 17.24
N ASN A 29 10.07 -3.02 16.32
CA ASN A 29 11.28 -3.85 16.32
C ASN A 29 12.41 -3.12 17.06
N LEU A 30 13.20 -3.84 17.87
CA LEU A 30 14.38 -3.30 18.55
C LEU A 30 15.37 -2.67 17.56
N LEU A 31 15.57 -3.29 16.38
CA LEU A 31 16.43 -2.74 15.33
C LEU A 31 15.92 -1.39 14.81
N LEU A 32 14.60 -1.21 14.78
CA LEU A 32 13.99 0.07 14.37
C LEU A 32 14.23 1.14 15.44
N VAL A 33 14.08 0.80 16.72
CA VAL A 33 14.35 1.71 17.84
C VAL A 33 15.81 2.13 17.85
N GLU A 34 16.72 1.18 17.66
CA GLU A 34 18.16 1.45 17.55
C GLU A 34 18.45 2.41 16.38
N LYS A 35 17.91 2.12 15.19
CA LYS A 35 18.04 3.00 14.02
C LYS A 35 17.51 4.41 14.28
N ARG A 36 16.37 4.53 14.97
CA ARG A 36 15.78 5.84 15.34
C ARG A 36 16.71 6.63 16.25
N MET A 37 17.21 6.00 17.30
CA MET A 37 18.14 6.65 18.24
C MET A 37 19.47 7.03 17.57
N ASN A 38 19.97 6.20 16.65
CA ASN A 38 21.14 6.53 15.82
C ASN A 38 20.89 7.74 14.88
N HIS A 39 19.63 7.96 14.47
CA HIS A 39 19.23 9.15 13.73
C HIS A 39 18.88 10.35 14.63
N GLY A 40 19.23 10.31 15.92
CA GLY A 40 19.06 11.43 16.85
C GLY A 40 17.66 11.56 17.47
N TRP A 41 16.82 10.53 17.36
CA TRP A 41 15.52 10.55 18.04
C TRP A 41 15.72 10.47 19.55
N SER A 42 14.86 11.17 20.30
CA SER A 42 14.80 10.94 21.73
C SER A 42 14.35 9.50 22.01
N LYS A 43 14.73 8.99 23.17
CA LYS A 43 14.37 7.65 23.61
C LYS A 43 12.84 7.45 23.64
N GLU A 44 12.11 8.47 24.09
CA GLU A 44 10.64 8.46 24.16
C GLU A 44 10.02 8.42 22.76
N GLU A 45 10.48 9.25 21.83
CA GLU A 45 10.00 9.23 20.44
C GLU A 45 10.29 7.88 19.78
N ALA A 46 11.48 7.33 20.02
CA ALA A 46 11.92 6.09 19.40
C ALA A 46 11.03 4.89 19.76
N THR A 47 10.57 4.83 21.02
CA THR A 47 9.74 3.75 21.57
C THR A 47 8.23 4.02 21.45
N THR A 48 7.83 5.29 21.36
CA THR A 48 6.42 5.70 21.38
C THR A 48 5.85 5.89 19.97
N LEU A 49 6.61 6.39 19.00
CA LEU A 49 6.05 6.64 17.68
C LEU A 49 5.86 5.34 16.89
N ARG A 50 4.76 5.23 16.14
CA ARG A 50 4.46 4.05 15.29
C ARG A 50 5.51 3.89 14.18
N ARG A 51 5.59 2.69 13.59
CA ARG A 51 6.54 2.37 12.50
C ARG A 51 6.44 3.27 11.26
N ASP A 52 5.29 3.91 11.06
CA ASP A 52 5.04 4.80 9.92
C ASP A 52 5.83 6.12 10.03
N TYR A 53 6.42 6.41 11.19
CA TYR A 53 7.31 7.55 11.35
C TYR A 53 8.75 7.19 11.00
N ILE A 54 9.36 8.03 10.16
CA ILE A 54 10.74 7.89 9.68
C ILE A 54 11.52 9.20 9.85
N THR A 55 12.84 9.11 9.88
CA THR A 55 13.69 10.29 9.70
C THR A 55 13.85 10.56 8.21
N LYS A 56 13.57 11.78 7.79
CA LYS A 56 13.90 12.29 6.45
C LYS A 56 14.32 13.74 6.58
N TRP A 57 15.24 14.23 5.76
CA TRP A 57 15.69 15.64 5.78
C TRP A 57 16.04 16.18 7.19
N GLY A 58 16.60 15.33 8.07
CA GLY A 58 16.98 15.71 9.43
C GLY A 58 15.82 15.86 10.43
N SER A 59 14.57 15.61 10.04
CA SER A 59 13.39 15.70 10.92
C SER A 59 12.56 14.42 10.90
N ILE A 60 11.60 14.30 11.83
CA ILE A 60 10.70 13.16 11.93
C ILE A 60 9.45 13.42 11.09
N TYR A 61 9.15 12.51 10.17
CA TYR A 61 7.98 12.58 9.29
C TYR A 61 7.11 11.35 9.48
N TRP A 62 5.79 11.54 9.48
CA TRP A 62 4.85 10.47 9.20
C TRP A 62 4.86 10.19 7.69
N ARG A 63 5.21 8.96 7.32
CA ARG A 63 5.27 8.50 5.93
C ARG A 63 4.04 7.68 5.60
N ARG A 64 3.49 7.91 4.40
CA ARG A 64 2.48 7.04 3.81
C ARG A 64 2.71 6.85 2.31
N ASP A 65 2.80 5.58 1.91
CA ASP A 65 2.95 5.20 0.51
C ASP A 65 1.57 5.06 -0.14
N PHE A 66 1.37 5.75 -1.26
CA PHE A 66 0.23 5.61 -2.18
C PHE A 66 0.72 5.00 -3.51
N PRO A 67 -0.17 4.60 -4.44
CA PRO A 67 0.24 3.99 -5.70
C PRO A 67 1.27 4.83 -6.47
N ASP A 68 1.01 6.13 -6.60
CA ASP A 68 1.76 7.02 -7.49
C ASP A 68 2.71 7.98 -6.72
N VAL A 69 2.57 8.05 -5.40
CA VAL A 69 3.25 9.07 -4.59
C VAL A 69 3.47 8.59 -3.16
N THR A 70 4.56 9.01 -2.54
CA THR A 70 4.76 8.90 -1.11
C THR A 70 4.53 10.25 -0.44
N LEU A 71 3.62 10.28 0.53
CA LEU A 71 3.32 11.44 1.36
C LEU A 71 4.21 11.45 2.61
N TYR A 72 4.79 12.61 2.91
CA TYR A 72 5.53 12.88 4.14
C TYR A 72 4.94 14.09 4.85
N VAL A 73 4.50 13.90 6.09
CA VAL A 73 3.98 14.98 6.94
C VAL A 73 4.89 15.13 8.16
N PRO A 74 5.46 16.31 8.43
CA PRO A 74 6.27 16.55 9.63
C PRO A 74 5.51 16.17 10.91
N LEU A 75 6.23 15.67 11.92
CA LEU A 75 5.62 15.26 13.19
C LEU A 75 4.78 16.38 13.83
N ASN A 76 5.27 17.63 13.78
CA ASN A 76 4.62 18.80 14.34
C ASN A 76 3.28 19.09 13.65
N GLU A 77 3.22 19.00 12.33
CA GLU A 77 1.98 19.19 11.56
C GLU A 77 1.01 18.04 11.79
N MET A 78 1.52 16.81 11.83
CA MET A 78 0.71 15.61 12.09
C MET A 78 0.02 15.63 13.45
N GLN A 79 0.58 16.31 14.46
CA GLN A 79 -0.05 16.50 15.76
C GLN A 79 -1.19 17.54 15.74
N LYS A 80 -1.13 18.51 14.81
CA LYS A 80 -2.16 19.55 14.65
C LYS A 80 -3.33 19.07 13.78
N ILE A 81 -3.05 18.21 12.79
CA ILE A 81 -4.05 17.66 11.88
C ILE A 81 -5.09 16.87 12.69
N LYS A 82 -6.35 17.33 12.67
CA LYS A 82 -7.48 16.72 13.38
C LYS A 82 -8.11 15.54 12.64
N ILE A 83 -7.46 15.06 11.58
CA ILE A 83 -7.98 14.03 10.68
C ILE A 83 -7.34 12.70 11.02
N GLU A 84 -8.19 11.68 11.09
CA GLU A 84 -7.73 10.32 11.36
C GLU A 84 -6.94 9.77 10.18
N ARG A 85 -5.83 9.09 10.45
CA ARG A 85 -4.89 8.60 9.41
C ARG A 85 -5.54 7.70 8.37
N TYR A 86 -6.56 6.93 8.76
CA TYR A 86 -7.27 6.05 7.83
C TYR A 86 -8.14 6.84 6.84
N GLN A 87 -8.64 8.02 7.23
CA GLN A 87 -9.46 8.88 6.39
C GLN A 87 -8.63 9.48 5.25
N ILE A 88 -7.35 9.76 5.48
CA ILE A 88 -6.42 10.21 4.44
C ILE A 88 -6.38 9.19 3.30
N ASN A 89 -6.23 7.89 3.62
CA ASN A 89 -6.22 6.84 2.59
C ASN A 89 -7.55 6.74 1.86
N LYS A 90 -8.67 6.78 2.60
CA LYS A 90 -10.00 6.68 2.00
C LYS A 90 -10.26 7.82 1.02
N LYS A 91 -10.00 9.06 1.43
CA LYS A 91 -10.20 10.23 0.58
C LYS A 91 -9.28 10.25 -0.64
N TYR A 92 -8.03 9.79 -0.51
CA TYR A 92 -7.13 9.63 -1.66
C TYR A 92 -7.71 8.64 -2.68
N GLN A 93 -8.27 7.51 -2.21
CA GLN A 93 -8.93 6.54 -3.08
C GLN A 93 -10.20 7.09 -3.75
N GLU A 94 -10.87 8.06 -3.12
CA GLU A 94 -11.98 8.82 -3.72
C GLU A 94 -11.51 9.84 -4.79
N GLY A 95 -10.20 9.98 -5.01
CA GLY A 95 -9.62 10.90 -6.00
C GLY A 95 -9.44 12.34 -5.49
N LYS A 96 -9.54 12.58 -4.19
CA LYS A 96 -9.31 13.91 -3.60
C LYS A 96 -7.82 14.21 -3.51
N SER A 97 -7.46 15.48 -3.70
CA SER A 97 -6.08 15.94 -3.59
C SER A 97 -5.63 16.05 -2.11
N PHE A 98 -4.33 16.11 -1.85
CA PHE A 98 -3.83 16.21 -0.47
C PHE A 98 -4.17 17.55 0.18
N GLU A 99 -4.25 18.62 -0.62
CA GLU A 99 -4.76 19.95 -0.25
C GLU A 99 -6.17 19.86 0.34
N GLU A 100 -7.09 19.15 -0.34
CA GLU A 100 -8.46 18.94 0.15
C GLU A 100 -8.53 18.01 1.37
N ILE A 101 -7.60 17.06 1.46
CA ILE A 101 -7.59 16.04 2.50
C ILE A 101 -7.06 16.61 3.80
N ILE A 102 -5.91 17.27 3.78
CA ILE A 102 -5.14 17.72 4.94
C ILE A 102 -5.43 19.20 5.22
N GLY A 103 -5.56 20.01 4.16
CA GLY A 103 -5.66 21.47 4.21
C GLY A 103 -4.39 22.14 3.69
N ASP A 104 -4.55 23.30 3.05
CA ASP A 104 -3.45 24.11 2.51
C ASP A 104 -2.56 24.75 3.58
N ASP A 105 -3.08 24.87 4.81
CA ASP A 105 -2.37 25.49 5.93
C ASP A 105 -1.28 24.58 6.55
N PHE A 106 -1.16 23.33 6.08
CA PHE A 106 -0.24 22.35 6.64
C PHE A 106 0.92 22.06 5.69
N GLU A 107 2.13 22.02 6.25
CA GLU A 107 3.28 21.58 5.49
C GLU A 107 3.26 20.07 5.28
N TYR A 108 3.35 19.64 4.03
CA TYR A 108 3.59 18.25 3.66
C TYR A 108 4.44 18.20 2.39
N TYR A 109 5.08 17.05 2.17
CA TYR A 109 5.96 16.83 1.04
C TYR A 109 5.52 15.58 0.30
N LEU A 110 5.56 15.65 -1.02
CA LEU A 110 5.22 14.56 -1.93
C LEU A 110 6.47 14.10 -2.66
N GLU A 111 6.67 12.79 -2.70
CA GLU A 111 7.68 12.16 -3.55
C GLU A 111 6.97 11.29 -4.57
N GLU A 112 6.91 11.75 -5.80
CA GLU A 112 6.33 11.00 -6.90
C GLU A 112 7.10 9.71 -7.16
N HIS A 113 6.37 8.61 -7.29
CA HIS A 113 6.94 7.37 -7.75
C HIS A 113 7.20 7.52 -9.25
N LYS A 114 8.48 7.51 -9.63
CA LYS A 114 8.82 7.33 -11.05
C LYS A 114 8.13 6.05 -11.51
N PRO A 115 7.40 6.05 -12.65
CA PRO A 115 6.88 4.82 -13.22
C PRO A 115 8.08 3.94 -13.49
N THR A 116 8.31 2.99 -12.58
CA THR A 116 9.31 1.96 -12.80
C THR A 116 8.61 1.06 -13.79
N PHE A 117 8.85 1.27 -15.08
CA PHE A 117 8.47 0.31 -16.10
C PHE A 117 9.25 -0.95 -15.80
N ASN A 118 8.72 -1.76 -14.89
CA ASN A 118 9.30 -3.03 -14.52
C ASN A 118 8.90 -3.98 -15.65
N ILE A 119 9.59 -3.86 -16.79
CA ILE A 119 9.32 -4.62 -18.02
C ILE A 119 9.22 -6.11 -17.68
N GLU A 120 10.09 -6.59 -16.79
CA GLU A 120 10.07 -7.96 -16.29
C GLU A 120 8.78 -8.34 -15.56
N GLU A 121 8.18 -7.45 -14.79
CA GLU A 121 6.96 -7.71 -14.04
C GLU A 121 5.73 -7.69 -14.94
N ALA A 122 5.70 -6.78 -15.91
CA ALA A 122 4.70 -6.75 -16.97
C ALA A 122 4.77 -8.02 -17.83
N GLU A 123 5.97 -8.46 -18.21
CA GLU A 123 6.20 -9.71 -18.93
C GLU A 123 5.80 -10.94 -18.11
N LYS A 124 6.11 -10.97 -16.81
CA LYS A 124 5.66 -12.05 -15.90
C LYS A 124 4.15 -12.13 -15.84
N LYS A 125 3.44 -11.01 -15.69
CA LYS A 125 1.97 -10.97 -15.71
C LYS A 125 1.42 -11.46 -17.04
N LYS A 126 2.01 -11.04 -18.16
CA LYS A 126 1.59 -11.48 -19.50
C LYS A 126 1.79 -12.99 -19.69
N LYS A 127 2.95 -13.53 -19.32
CA LYS A 127 3.24 -14.97 -19.36
C LYS A 127 2.26 -15.76 -18.49
N LEU A 128 1.93 -15.26 -17.30
CA LEU A 128 0.96 -15.93 -16.42
C LEU A 128 -0.45 -15.93 -17.02
N ALA A 129 -0.87 -14.83 -17.64
CA ALA A 129 -2.15 -14.73 -18.35
C ALA A 129 -2.20 -15.69 -19.55
N GLU A 130 -1.14 -15.77 -20.35
CA GLU A 130 -1.02 -16.71 -21.48
C GLU A 130 -1.07 -18.16 -21.00
N GLN A 131 -0.39 -18.50 -19.91
CA GLN A 131 -0.44 -19.84 -19.32
C GLN A 131 -1.84 -20.18 -18.78
N ALA A 132 -2.51 -19.24 -18.11
CA ALA A 132 -3.87 -19.43 -17.62
C ALA A 132 -4.85 -19.63 -18.79
N GLU A 133 -4.68 -18.88 -19.87
CA GLU A 133 -5.51 -19.03 -21.06
C GLU A 133 -5.26 -20.35 -21.79
N ALA A 134 -3.99 -20.76 -21.92
CA ALA A 134 -3.62 -22.05 -22.48
C ALA A 134 -4.19 -23.21 -21.64
N ARG A 135 -4.14 -23.10 -20.32
CA ARG A 135 -4.76 -24.08 -19.40
C ARG A 135 -6.28 -24.14 -19.61
N ARG A 136 -6.94 -22.99 -19.67
CA ARG A 136 -8.39 -22.89 -19.92
C ARG A 136 -8.77 -23.52 -21.27
N ARG A 137 -7.97 -23.30 -22.32
CA ARG A 137 -8.16 -23.94 -23.63
C ARG A 137 -8.01 -25.46 -23.57
N LYS A 138 -7.04 -25.97 -22.80
CA LYS A 138 -6.82 -27.42 -22.61
C LYS A 138 -7.90 -28.09 -21.77
N GLU A 139 -8.34 -27.44 -20.70
CA GLU A 139 -9.36 -27.98 -19.78
C GLU A 139 -10.77 -27.90 -20.37
N ARG A 140 -11.03 -26.90 -21.22
CA ARG A 140 -12.36 -26.62 -21.79
C ARG A 140 -12.27 -26.42 -23.32
N PRO A 141 -11.79 -27.43 -24.08
CA PRO A 141 -11.63 -27.31 -25.52
C PRO A 141 -12.95 -27.05 -26.26
N TRP A 142 -14.06 -27.60 -25.74
CA TRP A 142 -15.43 -27.42 -26.26
C TRP A 142 -15.93 -25.96 -26.28
N LEU A 143 -15.23 -25.04 -25.61
CA LEU A 143 -15.51 -23.60 -25.70
C LEU A 143 -14.89 -22.93 -26.95
N TYR A 144 -13.95 -23.60 -27.63
CA TYR A 144 -13.11 -23.02 -28.68
C TYR A 144 -13.13 -23.81 -30.00
N ASP A 145 -13.37 -25.12 -29.94
CA ASP A 145 -13.34 -26.03 -31.09
C ASP A 145 -14.65 -26.06 -31.90
N GLY A 146 -15.66 -25.27 -31.51
CA GLY A 146 -16.96 -25.23 -32.16
C GLY A 146 -17.85 -26.42 -31.86
N THR A 147 -17.55 -27.22 -30.81
CA THR A 147 -18.41 -28.32 -30.34
C THR A 147 -19.85 -27.82 -30.18
N PRO A 148 -20.83 -28.41 -30.89
CA PRO A 148 -22.22 -27.97 -30.82
C PRO A 148 -22.74 -27.99 -29.38
N GLN A 149 -23.29 -26.88 -28.91
CA GLN A 149 -23.89 -26.83 -27.58
C GLN A 149 -25.12 -27.75 -27.53
N VAL A 150 -25.13 -28.68 -26.58
CA VAL A 150 -26.20 -29.69 -26.41
C VAL A 150 -27.55 -29.04 -26.09
N HIS A 151 -27.54 -27.90 -25.40
CA HIS A 151 -28.74 -27.16 -25.06
C HIS A 151 -28.95 -25.99 -26.01
N LEU A 152 -30.12 -25.97 -26.64
CA LEU A 152 -30.57 -24.82 -27.42
C LEU A 152 -30.83 -23.63 -26.49
N ARG A 153 -30.66 -22.42 -27.02
CA ARG A 153 -31.00 -21.19 -26.31
C ARG A 153 -32.51 -21.14 -26.07
N GLY A 154 -32.92 -20.78 -24.86
CA GLY A 154 -34.33 -20.59 -24.53
C GLY A 154 -34.91 -19.36 -25.24
N LYS A 155 -36.24 -19.33 -25.44
CA LYS A 155 -36.96 -18.21 -26.07
C LYS A 155 -36.66 -16.87 -25.40
N TYR A 156 -36.58 -16.86 -24.06
CA TYR A 156 -36.28 -15.65 -23.30
C TYR A 156 -34.83 -15.17 -23.51
N THR A 157 -33.86 -16.09 -23.58
CA THR A 157 -32.46 -15.77 -23.89
C THR A 157 -32.30 -15.21 -25.30
N GLN A 158 -33.01 -15.79 -26.28
CA GLN A 158 -33.01 -15.30 -27.65
C GLN A 158 -33.63 -13.89 -27.74
N TYR A 159 -34.79 -13.68 -27.10
CA TYR A 159 -35.41 -12.37 -26.99
C TYR A 159 -34.45 -11.32 -26.41
N LEU A 160 -33.71 -11.64 -25.34
CA LEU A 160 -32.71 -10.73 -24.77
C LEU A 160 -31.54 -10.48 -25.71
N MET A 161 -31.07 -11.43 -26.51
CA MET A 161 -30.01 -11.16 -27.50
C MET A 161 -30.51 -10.26 -28.64
N ASP A 162 -31.77 -10.43 -29.03
CA ASP A 162 -32.38 -9.66 -30.12
C ASP A 162 -32.76 -8.24 -29.67
N THR A 163 -33.17 -8.07 -28.42
CA THR A 163 -33.70 -6.80 -27.87
C THR A 163 -32.79 -6.06 -26.89
N SER A 164 -31.84 -6.73 -26.23
CA SER A 164 -31.04 -6.18 -25.13
C SER A 164 -29.59 -5.84 -25.50
N ILE A 165 -28.98 -5.15 -24.54
CA ILE A 165 -27.69 -4.44 -24.35
C ILE A 165 -26.40 -5.08 -24.88
N TYR A 166 -26.46 -6.21 -25.58
CA TYR A 166 -25.25 -6.85 -26.10
C TYR A 166 -24.74 -6.08 -27.33
N PRO A 167 -23.41 -5.87 -27.45
CA PRO A 167 -22.82 -5.24 -28.62
C PRO A 167 -23.16 -6.06 -29.87
N LYS A 168 -24.01 -5.50 -30.73
CA LYS A 168 -24.30 -6.08 -32.04
C LYS A 168 -23.16 -5.68 -32.95
N ALA A 169 -22.48 -6.66 -33.56
CA ALA A 169 -21.48 -6.37 -34.57
C ALA A 169 -22.17 -5.63 -35.72
N VAL A 170 -21.90 -4.33 -35.84
CA VAL A 170 -22.34 -3.52 -36.98
C VAL A 170 -21.49 -3.97 -38.16
N ARG A 171 -22.14 -4.56 -39.17
CA ARG A 171 -21.50 -4.90 -40.45
C ARG A 171 -21.39 -3.68 -41.34
#